data_AF-A0A9X1WL86-F1
#
_entry.id   AF-A0A9X1WL86-F1
#
_cell.length_a   1.000
_cell.length_b   1.000
_cell.length_c   1.000
_cell.angle_alpha   90.00
_cell.angle_beta   90.00
_cell.angle_gamma   90.00
#
_symmetry.space_group_name_H-M   'P 1'
#
loop_
_entity.id
_entity.type
_entity.pdbx_description
1 polymer ?
#
loop_
_entity_poly.entity_id
_entity_poly.type
_entity_poly.pdbx_seq_one_letter_code
_entity_poly.pdbx_strand_id
1 'polypeptide(L)'
;MPAILKHNIRKYVGMPLALLAVISMLFSAVERQGTTESYEMFVLRMLTDHYLLIYAMTPIFIFSVFRTLEEDTPFLLVRSRKFVRYFYTKYLAGSIFAILFVLLQVLVVMITGIGLPLDNAFLVSNEEPLFTHLEAVFGTPVLAAVCSCLYMMVGLAFLCMSILTIYHFFGHRIVTGVVLAAYGIMALSIKIPALGALPFITLNRYVILHHNFTVPNGVWWSIAGMVVLLLVQWLWIRYAWYCPFSRSWKWSPKGLLFYYAHALWTRRNFLWLVMVTGGLTLWMAIIGGEESVQDYMLRFFYGQELGTFHLLTFLQQLIFYGTPLYVLALFMEKWSSEDHLSVFIRIKHKKKWPAAVILNGIGIHAVYTALTFGFLIMWSLLMNKSWTAGTLPVPDTMGAGMWPVFALLKMMEFSLLFLALFLLFLWLKNITAAYLLVMGAHALNLIAGPALAYNPAGLVTVSRLLLLEGQTVSSLIQVFTVLVMGLILLLFLVRRSYPRFFQ
;
A
#
# COMPACT_ATOMS: atom_id res chain seq x y z
N MET A 1 -26.06 11.29 -31.71
CA MET A 1 -24.66 11.12 -31.30
C MET A 1 -23.96 12.46 -31.04
N PRO A 2 -23.90 13.42 -31.99
CA PRO A 2 -23.19 14.70 -31.76
C PRO A 2 -23.79 15.53 -30.61
N ALA A 3 -25.11 15.53 -30.44
CA ALA A 3 -25.77 16.23 -29.33
C ALA A 3 -25.41 15.66 -27.94
N ILE A 4 -25.26 14.34 -27.81
CA ILE A 4 -24.88 13.68 -26.54
C ILE A 4 -23.40 13.95 -26.23
N LEU A 5 -22.54 13.90 -27.26
CA LEU A 5 -21.13 14.24 -27.14
C LEU A 5 -20.94 15.70 -26.71
N LYS A 6 -21.62 16.65 -27.37
CA LYS A 6 -21.58 18.08 -27.02
C LYS A 6 -22.05 18.34 -25.59
N HIS A 7 -23.13 17.66 -25.16
CA HIS A 7 -23.62 17.74 -23.78
C HIS A 7 -22.58 17.23 -22.78
N ASN A 8 -21.99 16.06 -23.03
CA ASN A 8 -20.98 15.48 -22.15
C ASN A 8 -19.71 16.35 -22.06
N ILE A 9 -19.21 16.88 -23.19
CA ILE A 9 -18.07 17.81 -23.21
C ILE A 9 -18.35 19.05 -22.36
N ARG A 10 -19.55 19.64 -22.47
CA ARG A 10 -19.94 20.81 -21.69
C ARG A 10 -19.92 20.56 -20.17
N LYS A 11 -20.09 19.32 -19.71
CA LYS A 11 -20.00 18.97 -18.29
C LYS A 11 -18.57 18.98 -17.76
N TYR A 12 -17.60 18.65 -18.60
CA TYR A 12 -16.18 18.70 -18.25
C TYR A 12 -15.64 20.13 -18.25
N VAL A 13 -16.12 20.96 -19.17
CA VAL A 13 -15.71 22.37 -19.28
C VAL A 13 -16.30 23.18 -18.11
N GLY A 14 -15.46 23.90 -17.37
CA GLY A 14 -15.88 24.76 -16.26
C GLY A 14 -14.78 25.04 -15.25
N MET A 15 -15.15 25.13 -13.97
CA MET A 15 -14.25 25.47 -12.85
C MET A 15 -12.92 24.68 -12.80
N PRO A 16 -12.86 23.36 -13.11
CA PRO A 16 -11.59 22.65 -13.06
C PRO A 16 -10.54 23.13 -14.08
N LEU A 17 -10.97 23.55 -15.29
CA LEU A 17 -10.05 24.11 -16.29
C LEU A 17 -9.56 25.49 -15.86
N ALA A 18 -10.43 26.31 -15.26
CA ALA A 18 -10.02 27.62 -14.72
C ALA A 18 -9.02 27.45 -13.57
N LEU A 19 -9.28 26.50 -12.66
CA LEU A 19 -8.38 26.19 -11.56
C LEU A 19 -7.03 25.66 -12.07
N LEU A 20 -7.04 24.79 -13.08
CA LEU A 20 -5.82 24.36 -13.76
C LEU A 20 -5.03 25.55 -14.32
N ALA A 21 -5.69 26.44 -15.06
CA ALA A 21 -5.03 27.58 -15.68
C ALA A 21 -4.40 28.51 -14.64
N VAL A 22 -5.11 28.80 -13.55
CA VAL A 22 -4.60 29.65 -12.46
C VAL A 22 -3.40 29.01 -11.76
N ILE A 23 -3.48 27.73 -11.39
CA ILE A 23 -2.37 27.05 -10.70
C ILE A 23 -1.15 26.94 -11.63
N SER A 24 -1.35 26.56 -12.89
CA SER A 24 -0.26 26.47 -13.87
C SER A 24 0.39 27.83 -14.09
N MET A 25 -0.42 28.90 -14.20
CA MET A 25 0.09 30.26 -14.38
C MET A 25 0.90 30.73 -13.16
N LEU A 26 0.39 30.52 -11.94
CA LEU A 26 1.10 30.89 -10.72
C LEU A 26 2.41 30.13 -10.57
N PHE A 27 2.39 28.82 -10.79
CA PHE A 27 3.57 27.96 -10.69
C PHE A 27 4.63 28.35 -11.72
N SER A 28 4.25 28.47 -12.99
CA SER A 28 5.17 28.87 -14.06
C SER A 28 5.68 30.31 -13.90
N ALA A 29 4.89 31.22 -13.32
CA ALA A 29 5.35 32.58 -13.03
C ALA A 29 6.40 32.64 -11.92
N VAL A 30 6.28 31.79 -10.89
CA VAL A 30 7.27 31.68 -9.80
C VAL A 30 8.57 31.09 -10.33
N GLU A 31 8.50 29.97 -11.05
CA GLU A 31 9.69 29.32 -11.62
C GLU A 31 10.42 30.25 -12.60
N ARG A 32 9.68 31.00 -13.42
CA ARG A 32 10.27 31.99 -14.35
C ARG A 32 11.14 33.04 -13.65
N GLN A 33 10.82 33.45 -12.42
CA GLN A 33 11.60 34.48 -11.71
C GLN A 33 13.00 33.99 -11.32
N GLY A 34 13.20 32.67 -11.26
CA GLY A 34 14.47 32.03 -10.87
C GLY A 34 15.28 31.45 -12.02
N THR A 35 14.80 31.46 -13.27
CA THR A 35 15.42 30.74 -14.38
C THR A 35 16.28 31.61 -15.28
N THR A 36 17.47 31.09 -15.65
CA THR A 36 18.33 31.60 -16.74
C THR A 36 18.23 30.76 -18.02
N GLU A 37 17.28 29.82 -18.06
CA GLU A 37 17.11 28.83 -19.13
C GLU A 37 16.55 29.44 -20.43
N SER A 38 16.73 28.72 -21.54
CA SER A 38 16.08 29.03 -22.81
C SER A 38 14.57 28.78 -22.75
N TYR A 39 13.82 29.39 -23.67
CA TYR A 39 12.37 29.25 -23.76
C TYR A 39 11.94 27.78 -23.89
N GLU A 40 12.60 27.04 -24.77
CA GLU A 40 12.30 25.64 -25.06
C GLU A 40 12.56 24.73 -23.86
N MET A 41 13.67 24.98 -23.14
CA MET A 41 14.01 24.25 -21.90
C MET A 41 13.02 24.56 -20.78
N PHE A 42 12.66 25.84 -20.61
CA PHE A 42 11.65 26.26 -19.63
C PHE A 42 10.29 25.56 -19.88
N VAL A 43 9.84 25.52 -21.14
CA VAL A 43 8.60 24.85 -21.52
C VAL A 43 8.67 23.35 -21.22
N LEU A 44 9.79 22.70 -21.56
CA LEU A 44 9.99 21.28 -21.26
C LEU A 44 9.98 21.02 -19.75
N ARG A 45 10.68 21.83 -18.96
CA ARG A 45 10.76 21.74 -17.50
C ARG A 45 9.37 21.83 -16.87
N MET A 46 8.60 22.86 -17.23
CA MET A 46 7.25 23.04 -16.68
C MET A 46 6.28 21.92 -17.07
N LEU A 47 6.42 21.36 -18.27
CA LEU A 47 5.57 20.25 -18.73
C LEU A 47 5.98 18.89 -18.17
N THR A 48 7.22 18.76 -17.69
CA THR A 48 7.75 17.53 -17.11
C THR A 48 7.91 17.59 -15.60
N ASP A 49 7.61 18.72 -14.95
CA ASP A 49 7.66 18.87 -13.50
C ASP A 49 6.70 17.89 -12.80
N HIS A 50 7.28 16.88 -12.15
CA HIS A 50 6.50 15.84 -11.51
C HIS A 50 5.73 16.32 -10.28
N TYR A 51 6.13 17.40 -9.61
CA TYR A 51 5.36 17.97 -8.51
C TYR A 51 4.07 18.62 -9.02
N LEU A 52 4.16 19.43 -10.07
CA LEU A 52 2.99 20.04 -10.71
C LEU A 52 2.04 18.96 -11.26
N LEU A 53 2.59 17.95 -11.94
CA LEU A 53 1.80 16.87 -12.52
C LEU A 53 1.09 16.03 -11.45
N ILE A 54 1.81 15.63 -10.38
CA ILE A 54 1.28 14.71 -9.37
C ILE A 54 0.32 15.44 -8.42
N TYR A 55 0.70 16.61 -7.89
CA TYR A 55 -0.05 17.26 -6.81
C TYR A 55 -1.14 18.23 -7.29
N ALA A 56 -1.06 18.76 -8.52
CA ALA A 56 -2.08 19.66 -9.07
C ALA A 56 -2.86 19.02 -10.21
N MET A 57 -2.19 18.70 -11.33
CA MET A 57 -2.86 18.26 -12.56
C MET A 57 -3.71 17.00 -12.36
N THR A 58 -3.13 15.96 -11.78
CA THR A 58 -3.80 14.65 -11.67
C THR A 58 -5.03 14.70 -10.74
N PRO A 59 -4.98 15.32 -9.55
CA PRO A 59 -6.15 15.52 -8.69
C PRO A 59 -7.27 16.30 -9.36
N ILE A 60 -6.94 17.40 -10.05
CA ILE A 60 -7.93 18.24 -10.74
C ILE A 60 -8.61 17.43 -11.86
N PHE A 61 -7.83 16.67 -12.63
CA PHE A 61 -8.37 15.81 -13.67
C PHE A 61 -9.27 14.72 -13.10
N ILE A 62 -8.81 13.99 -12.07
CA ILE A 62 -9.60 12.98 -11.36
C ILE A 62 -10.92 13.58 -10.85
N PHE A 63 -10.85 14.71 -10.17
CA PHE A 63 -12.04 15.42 -9.65
C PHE A 63 -13.02 15.80 -10.77
N SER A 64 -12.50 16.25 -11.92
CA SER A 64 -13.31 16.55 -13.10
C SER A 64 -14.03 15.32 -13.64
N VAL A 65 -13.35 14.17 -13.70
CA VAL A 65 -13.97 12.90 -14.10
C VAL A 65 -15.06 12.50 -13.10
N PHE A 66 -14.79 12.55 -11.78
CA PHE A 66 -15.78 12.23 -10.75
C PHE A 66 -17.04 13.09 -10.84
N ARG A 67 -16.92 14.40 -11.12
CA ARG A 67 -18.08 15.30 -11.29
C ARG A 67 -19.02 14.85 -12.42
N THR A 68 -18.50 14.12 -13.40
CA THR A 68 -19.27 13.62 -14.54
C THR A 68 -19.79 12.20 -14.39
N LEU A 69 -19.46 11.52 -13.29
CA LEU A 69 -19.97 10.18 -12.97
C LEU A 69 -21.42 10.27 -12.50
N GLU A 70 -22.35 10.22 -13.44
CA GLU A 70 -23.78 10.10 -13.18
C GLU A 70 -24.27 8.68 -13.43
N GLU A 71 -25.27 8.26 -12.64
CA GLU A 71 -25.96 6.99 -12.86
C GLU A 71 -26.63 6.98 -14.24
N ASP A 72 -26.50 5.85 -14.93
CA ASP A 72 -27.04 5.70 -16.27
C ASP A 72 -28.57 5.63 -16.23
N THR A 73 -29.23 6.75 -16.52
CA THR A 73 -30.69 6.80 -16.54
C THR A 73 -31.26 5.97 -17.68
N PRO A 74 -32.38 5.24 -17.46
CA PRO A 74 -32.97 4.36 -18.46
C PRO A 74 -33.37 5.10 -19.75
N PHE A 75 -33.72 6.39 -19.64
CA PHE A 75 -34.04 7.25 -20.78
C PHE A 75 -32.86 7.47 -21.74
N LEU A 76 -31.61 7.51 -21.24
CA LEU A 76 -30.41 7.68 -22.07
C LEU A 76 -30.03 6.40 -22.82
N LEU A 77 -30.32 5.23 -22.23
CA LEU A 77 -30.12 3.91 -22.84
C LEU A 77 -31.08 3.69 -24.02
N VAL A 78 -32.36 4.02 -23.86
CA VAL A 78 -33.37 3.90 -24.94
C VAL A 78 -32.98 4.76 -26.16
N ARG A 79 -32.44 5.96 -25.93
CA ARG A 79 -32.02 6.88 -27.00
C ARG A 79 -30.79 6.41 -27.77
N SER A 80 -29.90 5.62 -27.16
CA SER A 80 -28.61 5.22 -27.75
C SER A 80 -28.63 3.86 -28.45
N ARG A 81 -29.72 3.08 -28.33
CA ARG A 81 -29.96 1.73 -28.87
C ARG A 81 -29.00 0.63 -28.39
N LYS A 82 -27.72 0.92 -28.18
CA LYS A 82 -26.70 -0.01 -27.66
C LYS A 82 -25.89 0.66 -26.57
N PHE A 83 -25.83 0.03 -25.39
CA PHE A 83 -25.05 0.53 -24.25
C PHE A 83 -23.57 0.75 -24.59
N VAL A 84 -22.95 -0.19 -25.29
CA VAL A 84 -21.53 -0.10 -25.70
C VAL A 84 -21.24 1.20 -26.45
N ARG A 85 -22.13 1.61 -27.36
CA ARG A 85 -21.96 2.86 -28.12
C ARG A 85 -22.11 4.09 -27.23
N TYR A 86 -23.02 4.05 -26.27
CA TYR A 86 -23.19 5.11 -25.28
C TYR A 86 -21.96 5.24 -24.38
N PHE A 87 -21.45 4.13 -23.87
CA PHE A 87 -20.26 4.08 -23.04
C PHE A 87 -19.05 4.69 -23.78
N TYR A 88 -18.79 4.27 -25.02
CA TYR A 88 -17.69 4.86 -25.80
C TYR A 88 -17.91 6.34 -26.16
N THR A 89 -19.16 6.81 -26.23
CA THR A 89 -19.45 8.25 -26.41
C THR A 89 -19.11 9.04 -25.14
N LYS A 90 -19.33 8.48 -23.95
CA LYS A 90 -18.87 9.05 -22.67
C LYS A 90 -17.35 9.07 -22.59
N TYR A 91 -16.70 7.94 -22.89
CA TYR A 91 -15.24 7.85 -22.96
C TYR A 91 -14.65 8.87 -23.92
N LEU A 92 -15.18 8.98 -25.15
CA LEU A 92 -14.71 9.95 -26.14
C LEU A 92 -14.80 11.39 -25.63
N ALA A 93 -15.87 11.75 -24.92
CA ALA A 93 -15.99 13.06 -24.30
C ALA A 93 -14.88 13.30 -23.25
N GLY A 94 -14.59 12.29 -22.43
CA GLY A 94 -13.49 12.32 -21.47
C GLY A 94 -12.10 12.39 -22.12
N SER A 95 -11.89 11.70 -23.24
CA SER A 95 -10.64 11.78 -24.02
C SER A 95 -10.44 13.16 -24.66
N ILE A 96 -11.50 13.75 -25.22
CA ILE A 96 -11.46 15.12 -25.74
C ILE A 96 -11.15 16.10 -24.59
N PHE A 97 -11.74 15.89 -23.42
CA PHE A 97 -11.41 16.68 -22.24
C PHE A 97 -9.95 16.52 -21.82
N ALA A 98 -9.39 15.31 -21.80
CA ALA A 98 -7.97 15.09 -21.51
C ALA A 98 -7.05 15.86 -22.47
N ILE A 99 -7.37 15.86 -23.76
CA ILE A 99 -6.63 16.63 -24.77
C ILE A 99 -6.73 18.13 -24.47
N LEU A 100 -7.94 18.66 -24.28
CA LEU A 100 -8.15 20.08 -23.95
C LEU A 100 -7.45 20.48 -22.65
N PHE A 101 -7.44 19.60 -21.65
CA PHE A 101 -6.79 19.81 -20.35
C PHE A 101 -5.28 19.99 -20.51
N VAL A 102 -4.62 19.10 -21.24
CA VAL A 102 -3.18 19.21 -21.52
C VAL A 102 -2.88 20.41 -22.41
N LEU A 103 -3.67 20.64 -23.46
CA LEU A 103 -3.48 21.80 -24.34
C LEU A 103 -3.61 23.13 -23.61
N LEU A 104 -4.53 23.24 -22.64
CA LEU A 104 -4.67 24.43 -21.81
C LEU A 104 -3.42 24.67 -20.96
N GLN A 105 -2.88 23.61 -20.35
CA GLN A 105 -1.62 23.71 -19.60
C GLN A 105 -0.48 24.18 -20.51
N VAL A 106 -0.31 23.54 -21.68
CA VAL A 106 0.72 23.93 -22.66
C VAL A 106 0.56 25.40 -23.05
N LEU A 107 -0.66 25.84 -23.36
CA LEU A 107 -0.93 27.23 -23.70
C LEU A 107 -0.51 28.19 -22.58
N VAL A 108 -0.87 27.89 -21.33
CA VAL A 108 -0.53 28.73 -20.17
C VAL A 108 0.99 28.81 -19.99
N VAL A 109 1.68 27.67 -20.04
CA VAL A 109 3.15 27.60 -19.93
C VAL A 109 3.82 28.41 -21.05
N MET A 110 3.37 28.24 -22.29
CA MET A 110 3.90 28.95 -23.46
C MET A 110 3.72 30.47 -23.33
N ILE A 111 2.57 30.94 -22.83
CA ILE A 111 2.30 32.36 -22.55
C ILE A 111 3.23 32.87 -21.44
N THR A 112 3.38 32.10 -20.35
CA THR A 112 4.25 32.51 -19.24
C THR A 112 5.72 32.55 -19.63
N GLY A 113 6.17 31.75 -20.60
CA GLY A 113 7.55 31.76 -21.08
C GLY A 113 7.89 32.93 -22.02
N ILE A 114 6.92 33.70 -22.51
CA ILE A 114 7.17 34.80 -23.47
C ILE A 114 8.17 35.80 -22.87
N GLY A 115 9.29 35.99 -23.56
CA GLY A 115 10.38 36.90 -23.17
C GLY A 115 11.68 36.21 -22.76
N LEU A 116 11.74 34.87 -22.77
CA LEU A 116 12.98 34.10 -22.62
C LEU A 116 13.75 33.99 -23.96
N PRO A 117 15.09 33.79 -23.92
CA PRO A 117 15.88 33.60 -25.13
C PRO A 117 15.49 32.28 -25.83
N LEU A 118 15.41 32.31 -27.15
CA LEU A 118 15.13 31.12 -27.96
C LEU A 118 16.41 30.35 -28.20
N ASP A 119 16.46 29.12 -27.71
CA ASP A 119 17.55 28.18 -27.99
C ASP A 119 17.06 26.74 -27.82
N ASN A 120 17.05 26.00 -28.92
CA ASN A 120 16.54 24.62 -29.00
C ASN A 120 17.65 23.59 -28.78
N ALA A 121 18.54 23.88 -27.84
CA ALA A 121 19.61 23.00 -27.39
C ALA A 121 19.43 22.66 -25.91
N PHE A 122 19.85 21.46 -25.51
CA PHE A 122 19.89 21.11 -24.10
C PHE A 122 21.06 21.83 -23.42
N LEU A 123 20.76 22.74 -22.49
CA LEU A 123 21.75 23.33 -21.61
C LEU A 123 21.90 22.42 -20.39
N VAL A 124 22.71 21.37 -20.53
CA VAL A 124 22.92 20.39 -19.47
C VAL A 124 23.88 20.95 -18.43
N SER A 125 23.35 21.41 -17.31
CA SER A 125 24.12 21.51 -16.06
C SER A 125 24.03 20.16 -15.32
N ASN A 126 25.14 19.72 -14.71
CA ASN A 126 25.22 18.46 -13.96
C ASN A 126 24.28 18.37 -12.73
N GLU A 127 23.52 19.43 -12.45
CA GLU A 127 22.66 19.56 -11.28
C GLU A 127 21.29 18.88 -11.44
N GLU A 128 20.81 18.65 -12.67
CA GLU A 128 19.51 18.01 -12.90
C GLU A 128 19.62 16.72 -13.76
N PRO A 129 19.64 15.53 -13.12
CA PRO A 129 19.80 14.25 -13.83
C PRO A 129 18.60 13.89 -14.73
N LEU A 130 17.49 14.63 -14.66
CA LEU A 130 16.33 14.39 -15.51
C LEU A 130 16.59 14.82 -16.96
N PHE A 131 17.27 15.95 -17.18
CA PHE A 131 17.52 16.47 -18.52
C PHE A 131 18.60 15.69 -19.27
N THR A 132 19.58 15.12 -18.55
CA THR A 132 20.56 14.19 -19.14
C THR A 132 19.90 12.93 -19.69
N HIS A 133 18.90 12.39 -18.98
CA HIS A 133 18.12 11.26 -19.44
C HIS A 133 17.20 11.61 -20.62
N LEU A 134 16.66 12.83 -20.67
CA LEU A 134 15.83 13.28 -21.80
C LEU A 134 16.67 13.53 -23.06
N GLU A 135 17.84 14.13 -22.94
CA GLU A 135 18.78 14.34 -24.06
C GLU A 135 19.24 13.00 -24.66
N ALA A 136 19.50 11.99 -23.82
CA ALA A 136 19.88 10.66 -24.30
C ALA A 136 18.81 9.98 -25.17
N VAL A 137 17.54 10.39 -25.04
CA VAL A 137 16.40 9.81 -25.77
C VAL A 137 15.91 10.72 -26.89
N PHE A 138 15.99 12.04 -26.73
CA PHE A 138 15.45 13.03 -27.66
C PHE A 138 16.53 13.98 -28.15
N GLY A 139 16.55 14.25 -29.45
CA GLY A 139 17.53 15.17 -30.05
C GLY A 139 17.28 16.66 -29.79
N THR A 140 16.07 17.06 -29.38
CA THR A 140 15.74 18.47 -29.07
C THR A 140 14.73 18.58 -27.91
N PRO A 141 14.79 19.67 -27.11
CA PRO A 141 13.85 19.89 -26.01
C PRO A 141 12.40 20.04 -26.47
N VAL A 142 12.16 20.65 -27.64
CA VAL A 142 10.82 20.74 -28.23
C VAL A 142 10.25 19.36 -28.54
N LEU A 143 11.06 18.44 -29.10
CA LEU A 143 10.61 17.08 -29.38
C LEU A 143 10.27 16.33 -28.09
N ALA A 144 11.11 16.47 -27.05
CA ALA A 144 10.85 15.89 -25.74
C ALA A 144 9.54 16.42 -25.12
N ALA A 145 9.26 17.73 -25.29
CA ALA A 145 8.05 18.36 -24.78
C ALA A 145 6.80 17.83 -25.49
N VAL A 146 6.83 17.75 -26.82
CA VAL A 146 5.73 17.21 -27.63
C VAL A 146 5.46 15.75 -27.28
N CYS A 147 6.49 14.91 -27.20
CA CYS A 147 6.35 13.51 -26.82
C CYS A 147 5.79 13.36 -25.39
N SER A 148 6.24 14.18 -24.44
CA SER A 148 5.73 14.19 -23.07
C SER A 148 4.25 14.58 -23.00
N CYS A 149 3.83 15.60 -23.76
CA CYS A 149 2.43 16.01 -23.85
C CYS A 149 1.55 14.93 -24.47
N LEU A 150 1.98 14.32 -25.58
CA LEU A 150 1.23 13.24 -26.22
C LEU A 150 1.08 12.04 -25.28
N TYR A 151 2.16 11.68 -24.58
CA TYR A 151 2.13 10.62 -23.58
C TYR A 151 1.12 10.92 -22.47
N MET A 152 1.14 12.15 -21.93
CA MET A 152 0.22 12.58 -20.89
C MET A 152 -1.25 12.59 -21.36
N MET A 153 -1.53 13.02 -22.60
CA MET A 153 -2.88 12.98 -23.17
C MET A 153 -3.42 11.54 -23.23
N VAL A 154 -2.59 10.59 -23.67
CA VAL A 154 -2.95 9.16 -23.71
C VAL A 154 -3.11 8.60 -22.29
N GLY A 155 -2.22 8.96 -21.37
CA GLY A 155 -2.27 8.63 -19.95
C GLY A 155 -3.57 9.03 -19.25
N LEU A 156 -3.95 10.30 -19.40
CA LEU A 156 -5.18 10.84 -18.82
C LEU A 156 -6.44 10.25 -19.48
N ALA A 157 -6.41 10.01 -20.80
CA ALA A 157 -7.50 9.32 -21.49
C ALA A 157 -7.67 7.87 -20.96
N PHE A 158 -6.57 7.14 -20.78
CA PHE A 158 -6.58 5.80 -20.18
C PHE A 158 -7.13 5.80 -18.75
N LEU A 159 -6.72 6.78 -17.93
CA LEU A 159 -7.23 6.94 -16.57
C LEU A 159 -8.74 7.22 -16.57
N CYS A 160 -9.23 8.06 -17.47
CA CYS A 160 -10.67 8.31 -17.63
C CYS A 160 -11.44 7.03 -17.98
N MET A 161 -10.93 6.23 -18.94
CA MET A 161 -11.54 4.94 -19.31
C MET A 161 -11.62 3.99 -18.11
N SER A 162 -10.54 3.90 -17.34
CA SER A 162 -10.46 3.03 -16.18
C SER A 162 -11.46 3.44 -15.09
N ILE A 163 -11.57 4.74 -14.79
CA ILE A 163 -12.55 5.27 -13.83
C ILE A 163 -13.98 4.96 -14.28
N LEU A 164 -14.32 5.24 -15.55
CA LEU A 164 -15.66 4.96 -16.09
C LEU A 164 -16.00 3.48 -16.03
N THR A 165 -15.04 2.60 -16.33
CA THR A 165 -15.24 1.15 -16.30
C THR A 165 -15.50 0.66 -14.88
N ILE A 166 -14.66 1.04 -13.92
CA ILE A 166 -14.83 0.65 -12.51
C ILE A 166 -16.16 1.19 -11.98
N TYR A 167 -16.54 2.41 -12.37
CA TYR A 167 -17.80 3.03 -11.95
C TYR A 167 -19.02 2.26 -12.42
N HIS A 168 -19.02 1.86 -13.68
CA HIS A 168 -20.11 1.06 -14.24
C HIS A 168 -20.33 -0.25 -13.48
N PHE A 169 -19.26 -0.97 -13.14
CA PHE A 169 -19.36 -2.30 -12.55
C PHE A 169 -19.50 -2.33 -11.03
N PHE A 170 -18.84 -1.41 -10.33
CA PHE A 170 -18.69 -1.45 -8.87
C PHE A 170 -19.35 -0.26 -8.14
N GLY A 171 -19.81 0.74 -8.89
CA GLY A 171 -20.49 1.92 -8.34
C GLY A 171 -19.57 2.89 -7.59
N HIS A 172 -20.16 3.99 -7.13
CA HIS A 172 -19.42 5.17 -6.65
C HIS A 172 -18.44 4.88 -5.51
N ARG A 173 -18.84 4.13 -4.48
CA ARG A 173 -18.00 3.91 -3.27
C ARG A 173 -16.69 3.19 -3.59
N ILE A 174 -16.75 2.16 -4.43
CA ILE A 174 -15.59 1.34 -4.77
C ILE A 174 -14.65 2.14 -5.67
N VAL A 175 -15.17 2.85 -6.67
CA VAL A 175 -14.35 3.71 -7.54
C VAL A 175 -13.61 4.75 -6.71
N THR A 176 -14.31 5.45 -5.80
CA THR A 176 -13.67 6.44 -4.93
C THR A 176 -12.55 5.81 -4.11
N GLY A 177 -12.77 4.64 -3.50
CA GLY A 177 -11.74 3.94 -2.73
C GLY A 177 -10.53 3.51 -3.58
N VAL A 178 -10.78 2.92 -4.75
CA VAL A 178 -9.73 2.43 -5.66
C VAL A 178 -8.92 3.59 -6.24
N VAL A 179 -9.56 4.66 -6.71
CA VAL A 179 -8.87 5.82 -7.28
C VAL A 179 -8.08 6.57 -6.21
N LEU A 180 -8.63 6.73 -5.00
CA LEU A 180 -7.91 7.36 -3.88
C LEU A 180 -6.69 6.54 -3.47
N ALA A 181 -6.80 5.21 -3.42
CA ALA A 181 -5.67 4.33 -3.15
C ALA A 181 -4.60 4.41 -4.25
N ALA A 182 -5.00 4.38 -5.53
CA ALA A 182 -4.09 4.50 -6.66
C ALA A 182 -3.36 5.86 -6.68
N TYR A 183 -4.07 6.95 -6.36
CA TYR A 183 -3.49 8.28 -6.18
C TYR A 183 -2.55 8.36 -4.95
N GLY A 184 -2.91 7.72 -3.83
CA GLY A 184 -2.04 7.62 -2.68
C GLY A 184 -0.72 6.92 -3.02
N ILE A 185 -0.78 5.80 -3.74
CA ILE A 185 0.42 5.09 -4.23
C ILE A 185 1.23 5.98 -5.18
N MET A 186 0.57 6.75 -6.05
CA MET A 186 1.20 7.73 -6.94
C MET A 186 2.04 8.75 -6.17
N ALA A 187 1.45 9.39 -5.15
CA ALA A 187 2.15 10.38 -4.32
C ALA A 187 3.28 9.75 -3.48
N LEU A 188 3.06 8.58 -2.89
CA LEU A 188 4.06 7.88 -2.07
C LEU A 188 5.26 7.39 -2.87
N SER A 189 5.08 7.10 -4.16
CA SER A 189 6.17 6.55 -5.00
C SER A 189 7.32 7.53 -5.26
N ILE A 190 7.12 8.84 -5.04
CA ILE A 190 8.21 9.85 -5.09
C ILE A 190 9.20 9.61 -3.94
N LYS A 191 8.70 9.32 -2.73
CA LYS A 191 9.54 9.16 -1.52
C LYS A 191 10.06 7.74 -1.33
N ILE A 192 9.40 6.74 -1.93
CA ILE A 192 9.74 5.32 -1.75
C ILE A 192 10.23 4.74 -3.10
N PRO A 193 11.55 4.62 -3.32
CA PRO A 193 12.11 4.14 -4.58
C PRO A 193 11.60 2.74 -4.98
N ALA A 194 11.35 1.88 -4.00
CA ALA A 194 10.82 0.53 -4.22
C ALA A 194 9.41 0.54 -4.83
N LEU A 195 8.55 1.50 -4.45
CA LEU A 195 7.23 1.65 -5.07
C LEU A 195 7.35 2.22 -6.49
N GLY A 196 8.31 3.13 -6.70
CA GLY A 196 8.63 3.65 -8.02
C GLY A 196 9.07 2.55 -9.00
N ALA A 197 9.81 1.54 -8.53
CA ALA A 197 10.33 0.44 -9.35
C ALA A 197 9.30 -0.62 -9.78
N LEU A 198 8.12 -0.68 -9.12
CA LEU A 198 7.10 -1.69 -9.45
C LEU A 198 6.47 -1.40 -10.82
N PRO A 199 6.54 -2.34 -11.79
CA PRO A 199 5.91 -2.16 -13.08
C PRO A 199 4.38 -2.24 -12.94
N PHE A 200 3.66 -1.47 -13.75
CA PHE A 200 2.20 -1.48 -13.92
C PHE A 200 1.32 -0.95 -12.77
N ILE A 201 1.84 -0.78 -11.56
CA ILE A 201 1.02 -0.42 -10.38
C ILE A 201 0.89 1.10 -10.20
N THR A 202 1.94 1.87 -10.49
CA THR A 202 1.97 3.31 -10.21
C THR A 202 1.33 4.12 -11.34
N LEU A 203 0.38 5.00 -11.00
CA LEU A 203 -0.22 5.93 -11.95
C LEU A 203 0.81 6.86 -12.62
N ASN A 204 1.91 7.18 -11.92
CA ASN A 204 3.02 7.98 -12.44
C ASN A 204 3.55 7.45 -13.76
N ARG A 205 3.71 6.12 -13.89
CA ARG A 205 4.25 5.50 -15.10
C ARG A 205 3.32 5.65 -16.30
N TYR A 206 2.01 5.81 -16.10
CA TYR A 206 1.04 5.97 -17.19
C TYR A 206 0.81 7.43 -17.59
N VAL A 207 1.00 8.38 -16.68
CA VAL A 207 0.74 9.81 -16.93
C VAL A 207 2.02 10.57 -17.26
N ILE A 208 3.14 10.22 -16.63
CA ILE A 208 4.39 10.97 -16.68
C ILE A 208 5.45 10.16 -17.43
N LEU A 209 5.91 10.70 -18.57
CA LEU A 209 6.82 9.98 -19.47
C LEU A 209 8.15 9.61 -18.79
N HIS A 210 8.84 10.58 -18.18
CA HIS A 210 10.20 10.38 -17.69
C HIS A 210 10.31 9.41 -16.50
N HIS A 211 9.22 9.15 -15.77
CA HIS A 211 9.18 8.12 -14.73
C HIS A 211 9.43 6.71 -15.29
N ASN A 212 9.24 6.52 -16.59
CA ASN A 212 9.50 5.25 -17.27
C ASN A 212 10.99 5.00 -17.57
N PHE A 213 11.85 6.03 -17.52
CA PHE A 213 13.29 5.87 -17.80
C PHE A 213 14.07 5.24 -16.64
N THR A 214 13.46 5.12 -15.47
CA THR A 214 14.03 4.44 -14.29
C THR A 214 14.25 2.94 -14.47
N VAL A 215 13.59 2.31 -15.46
CA VAL A 215 13.63 0.86 -15.70
C VAL A 215 13.97 0.62 -17.17
N PRO A 216 14.85 -0.34 -17.50
CA PRO A 216 15.15 -0.69 -18.88
C PRO A 216 13.85 -1.06 -19.62
N ASN A 217 13.64 -0.45 -20.79
CA ASN A 217 12.42 -0.60 -21.60
C ASN A 217 11.11 -0.19 -20.88
N GLY A 218 11.17 0.62 -19.83
CA GLY A 218 10.01 0.99 -19.02
C GLY A 218 8.84 1.61 -19.81
N VAL A 219 9.14 2.39 -20.84
CA VAL A 219 8.11 3.00 -21.72
C VAL A 219 7.31 1.91 -22.44
N TRP A 220 7.98 0.90 -23.00
CA TRP A 220 7.34 -0.22 -23.68
C TRP A 220 6.49 -1.04 -22.73
N TRP A 221 6.97 -1.27 -21.49
CA TRP A 221 6.18 -1.94 -20.46
C TRP A 221 4.90 -1.18 -20.15
N SER A 222 4.97 0.14 -19.92
CA SER A 222 3.79 0.94 -19.62
C SER A 222 2.80 0.97 -20.78
N ILE A 223 3.28 1.10 -22.02
CA ILE A 223 2.41 1.02 -23.21
C ILE A 223 1.74 -0.35 -23.32
N ALA A 224 2.50 -1.43 -23.18
CA ALA A 224 1.96 -2.80 -23.20
C ALA A 224 0.90 -3.00 -22.11
N GLY A 225 1.16 -2.50 -20.90
CA GLY A 225 0.21 -2.51 -19.79
C GLY A 225 -1.09 -1.76 -20.10
N MET A 226 -0.99 -0.55 -20.66
CA MET A 226 -2.17 0.22 -21.09
C MET A 226 -2.98 -0.51 -22.15
N VAL A 227 -2.33 -1.07 -23.18
CA VAL A 227 -3.00 -1.82 -24.26
C VAL A 227 -3.72 -3.04 -23.72
N VAL A 228 -3.06 -3.84 -22.87
CA VAL A 228 -3.65 -5.03 -22.25
C VAL A 228 -4.85 -4.65 -21.39
N LEU A 229 -4.71 -3.65 -20.52
CA LEU A 229 -5.80 -3.20 -19.66
C LEU A 229 -6.97 -2.62 -20.44
N LEU A 230 -6.72 -1.82 -21.48
CA LEU A 230 -7.77 -1.31 -22.37
C LEU A 230 -8.48 -2.44 -23.12
N LEU A 231 -7.75 -3.46 -23.57
CA LEU A 231 -8.34 -4.63 -24.22
C LEU A 231 -9.24 -5.40 -23.26
N VAL A 232 -8.79 -5.63 -22.02
CA VAL A 232 -9.60 -6.26 -20.97
C VAL A 232 -10.85 -5.44 -20.68
N GLN A 233 -10.72 -4.13 -20.47
CA GLN A 233 -11.85 -3.22 -20.24
C GLN A 233 -12.83 -3.23 -21.43
N TRP A 234 -12.32 -3.22 -22.65
CA TRP A 234 -13.12 -3.29 -23.88
C TRP A 234 -13.91 -4.60 -23.99
N LEU A 235 -13.27 -5.75 -23.78
CA LEU A 235 -13.93 -7.05 -23.76
C LEU A 235 -15.01 -7.09 -22.68
N TRP A 236 -14.70 -6.57 -21.50
CA TRP A 236 -15.60 -6.58 -20.35
C TRP A 236 -16.86 -5.74 -20.60
N ILE A 237 -16.70 -4.55 -21.18
CA ILE A 237 -17.84 -3.69 -21.57
C ILE A 237 -18.60 -4.29 -22.74
N ARG A 238 -17.92 -4.90 -23.71
CA ARG A 238 -18.60 -5.49 -24.89
C ARG A 238 -19.48 -6.67 -24.50
N TYR A 239 -19.00 -7.55 -23.63
CA TYR A 239 -19.63 -8.83 -23.35
C TYR A 239 -20.33 -8.93 -21.99
N ALA A 240 -19.94 -8.15 -20.98
CA ALA A 240 -20.48 -8.27 -19.62
C ALA A 240 -21.09 -6.99 -19.06
N TRP A 241 -21.34 -5.96 -19.87
CA TRP A 241 -21.90 -4.68 -19.38
C TRP A 241 -23.22 -4.81 -18.59
N TYR A 242 -24.03 -5.82 -18.88
CA TYR A 242 -25.32 -6.08 -18.23
C TYR A 242 -25.20 -6.83 -16.91
N CYS A 243 -23.99 -7.25 -16.54
CA CYS A 243 -23.68 -7.87 -15.25
C CYS A 243 -23.07 -6.82 -14.32
N PRO A 244 -23.83 -5.84 -13.79
CA PRO A 244 -23.32 -5.06 -12.68
C PRO A 244 -23.00 -6.05 -11.56
N PHE A 245 -21.89 -5.82 -10.84
CA PHE A 245 -21.53 -6.66 -9.71
C PHE A 245 -22.56 -6.39 -8.60
N SER A 246 -23.69 -7.10 -8.64
CA SER A 246 -24.85 -6.80 -7.82
C SER A 246 -24.46 -6.86 -6.35
N ARG A 247 -24.78 -5.77 -5.63
CA ARG A 247 -24.70 -5.66 -4.18
C ARG A 247 -25.50 -6.75 -3.45
N SER A 248 -26.41 -7.44 -4.14
CA SER A 248 -27.15 -8.59 -3.61
C SER A 248 -26.33 -9.87 -3.51
N TRP A 249 -25.07 -9.88 -3.97
CA TRP A 249 -24.11 -10.86 -3.49
C TRP A 249 -23.76 -10.54 -2.04
N LYS A 250 -24.75 -10.75 -1.17
CA LYS A 250 -24.54 -10.95 0.26
C LYS A 250 -23.75 -12.25 0.35
N TRP A 251 -22.43 -12.16 0.20
CA TRP A 251 -21.51 -13.08 0.84
C TRP A 251 -21.92 -12.96 2.31
N SER A 252 -22.84 -13.79 2.75
CA SER A 252 -22.98 -14.15 4.15
C SER A 252 -22.07 -15.35 4.26
N PRO A 253 -20.75 -15.14 4.42
CA PRO A 253 -19.86 -16.26 4.40
C PRO A 253 -20.25 -17.16 5.58
N LYS A 254 -20.74 -18.36 5.26
CA LYS A 254 -21.33 -19.27 6.24
C LYS A 254 -20.22 -20.13 6.82
N GLY A 255 -20.27 -20.36 8.12
CA GLY A 255 -19.39 -21.32 8.79
C GLY A 255 -18.73 -20.75 10.04
N LEU A 256 -18.14 -21.66 10.81
CA LEU A 256 -17.53 -21.36 12.11
C LEU A 256 -16.40 -20.33 12.00
N LEU A 257 -15.61 -20.39 10.91
CA LEU A 257 -14.52 -19.45 10.66
C LEU A 257 -15.03 -18.02 10.60
N PHE A 258 -16.07 -17.75 9.81
CA PHE A 258 -16.64 -16.42 9.62
C PHE A 258 -17.42 -15.95 10.84
N TYR A 259 -18.05 -16.87 11.55
CA TYR A 259 -18.68 -16.59 12.84
C TYR A 259 -17.66 -16.08 13.86
N TYR A 260 -16.54 -16.78 14.03
CA TYR A 260 -15.45 -16.35 14.89
C TYR A 260 -14.74 -15.11 14.37
N ALA A 261 -14.58 -14.96 13.05
CA ALA A 261 -14.07 -13.73 12.47
C ALA A 261 -14.93 -12.53 12.86
N HIS A 262 -16.25 -12.63 12.74
CA HIS A 262 -17.15 -11.55 13.11
C HIS A 262 -17.07 -11.20 14.61
N ALA A 263 -16.98 -12.22 15.47
CA ALA A 263 -16.83 -12.05 16.92
C ALA A 263 -15.49 -11.41 17.32
N LEU A 264 -14.45 -11.64 16.54
CA LEU A 264 -13.09 -11.22 16.83
C LEU A 264 -12.77 -9.84 16.22
N TRP A 265 -13.23 -9.59 14.99
CA TRP A 265 -13.10 -8.33 14.25
C TRP A 265 -14.13 -7.28 14.65
N THR A 266 -14.31 -7.08 15.95
CA THR A 266 -15.15 -5.98 16.46
C THR A 266 -14.40 -4.65 16.35
N ARG A 267 -15.12 -3.54 16.21
CA ARG A 267 -14.54 -2.19 16.18
C ARG A 267 -13.63 -1.93 17.38
N ARG A 268 -14.03 -2.41 18.57
CA ARG A 268 -13.28 -2.27 19.81
C ARG A 268 -11.93 -2.99 19.75
N ASN A 269 -11.91 -4.25 19.32
CA ASN A 269 -10.68 -5.04 19.25
C ASN A 269 -9.72 -4.44 18.22
N PHE A 270 -10.23 -4.03 17.06
CA PHE A 270 -9.43 -3.37 16.04
C PHE A 270 -8.85 -2.04 16.53
N LEU A 271 -9.65 -1.23 17.24
CA LEU A 271 -9.19 0.03 17.83
C LEU A 271 -8.02 -0.19 18.81
N TRP A 272 -8.05 -1.24 19.63
CA TRP A 272 -6.93 -1.58 20.52
C TRP A 272 -5.65 -1.88 19.76
N LEU A 273 -5.72 -2.70 18.69
CA LEU A 273 -4.56 -2.98 17.84
C LEU A 273 -3.98 -1.70 17.24
N VAL A 274 -4.84 -0.83 16.73
CA VAL A 274 -4.48 0.45 16.11
C VAL A 274 -3.87 1.43 17.12
N MET A 275 -4.50 1.62 18.28
CA MET A 275 -4.01 2.55 19.30
C MET A 275 -2.64 2.14 19.85
N VAL A 276 -2.45 0.85 20.15
CA VAL A 276 -1.17 0.38 20.69
C VAL A 276 -0.07 0.44 19.64
N THR A 277 -0.30 -0.05 18.42
CA THR A 277 0.71 0.01 17.36
C THR A 277 1.04 1.44 16.94
N GLY A 278 0.01 2.27 16.74
CA GLY A 278 0.17 3.69 16.43
C GLY A 278 0.91 4.44 17.53
N GLY A 279 0.58 4.18 18.80
CA GLY A 279 1.23 4.79 19.97
C GLY A 279 2.69 4.37 20.13
N LEU A 280 3.00 3.07 20.05
CA LEU A 280 4.38 2.58 20.18
C LEU A 280 5.29 3.07 19.06
N THR A 281 4.78 3.08 17.82
CA THR A 281 5.53 3.59 16.67
C THR A 281 5.72 5.10 16.79
N LEU A 282 4.67 5.87 17.09
CA LEU A 282 4.79 7.32 17.30
C LEU A 282 5.81 7.67 18.40
N TRP A 283 5.75 6.99 19.55
CA TRP A 283 6.72 7.16 20.63
C TRP A 283 8.16 6.95 20.15
N MET A 284 8.38 5.89 19.38
CA MET A 284 9.70 5.62 18.79
C MET A 284 10.10 6.64 17.73
N ALA A 285 9.16 7.21 16.97
CA ALA A 285 9.46 8.25 15.99
C ALA A 285 9.90 9.55 16.68
N ILE A 286 9.29 9.92 17.80
CA ILE A 286 9.62 11.14 18.57
C ILE A 286 11.03 11.04 19.17
N ILE A 287 11.42 9.87 19.69
CA ILE A 287 12.77 9.67 20.25
C ILE A 287 13.84 9.73 19.17
N GLY A 288 13.50 9.41 17.93
CA GLY A 288 14.48 9.10 16.90
C GLY A 288 15.10 10.21 16.09
N GLY A 289 14.79 11.48 16.39
CA GLY A 289 15.37 12.63 15.71
C GLY A 289 15.39 12.50 14.19
N GLU A 290 16.53 12.84 13.57
CA GLU A 290 16.77 12.92 12.11
C GLU A 290 17.26 11.61 11.47
N GLU A 291 16.92 10.45 12.03
CA GLU A 291 17.27 9.16 11.41
C GLU A 291 16.48 8.88 10.11
N SER A 292 17.00 7.97 9.27
CA SER A 292 16.29 7.46 8.10
C SER A 292 15.13 6.54 8.45
N VAL A 293 14.24 6.28 7.49
CA VAL A 293 13.13 5.31 7.66
C VAL A 293 13.66 3.93 8.02
N GLN A 294 14.77 3.50 7.41
CA GLN A 294 15.36 2.20 7.69
C GLN A 294 15.93 2.12 9.11
N ASP A 295 16.66 3.15 9.55
CA ASP A 295 17.19 3.23 10.91
C ASP A 295 16.07 3.25 11.96
N TYR A 296 15.00 3.98 11.68
CA TYR A 296 13.81 4.01 12.51
C TYR A 296 13.16 2.63 12.64
N MET A 297 12.99 1.91 11.52
CA MET A 297 12.44 0.55 11.52
C MET A 297 13.38 -0.43 12.23
N LEU A 298 14.69 -0.32 12.02
CA LEU A 298 15.70 -1.13 12.69
C LEU A 298 15.68 -0.90 14.20
N ARG A 299 15.62 0.35 14.66
CA ARG A 299 15.51 0.65 16.10
C ARG A 299 14.22 0.10 16.68
N PHE A 300 13.09 0.25 15.98
CA PHE A 300 11.81 -0.27 16.46
C PHE A 300 11.85 -1.80 16.66
N PHE A 301 12.49 -2.52 15.72
CA PHE A 301 12.61 -3.98 15.78
C PHE A 301 13.92 -4.48 16.42
N TYR A 302 14.78 -3.59 16.94
CA TYR A 302 16.07 -3.95 17.50
C TYR A 302 15.90 -4.94 18.65
N GLY A 303 14.93 -4.64 19.52
CA GLY A 303 14.60 -5.46 20.66
C GLY A 303 15.69 -5.42 21.73
N GLN A 304 15.63 -6.40 22.63
CA GLN A 304 16.58 -6.56 23.72
C GLN A 304 17.68 -7.55 23.33
N GLU A 305 18.92 -7.29 23.75
CA GLU A 305 20.04 -8.22 23.60
C GLU A 305 19.96 -9.34 24.65
N LEU A 306 20.51 -10.51 24.32
CA LEU A 306 20.46 -11.66 25.21
C LEU A 306 21.34 -11.40 26.45
N GLY A 307 20.76 -11.54 27.65
CA GLY A 307 21.52 -11.39 28.90
C GLY A 307 21.69 -9.95 29.42
N THR A 308 21.25 -8.93 28.66
CA THR A 308 21.22 -7.54 29.14
C THR A 308 19.79 -7.15 29.50
N PHE A 309 19.58 -6.33 30.53
CA PHE A 309 18.24 -5.87 30.93
C PHE A 309 18.08 -4.36 30.75
N HIS A 310 17.21 -3.98 29.81
CA HIS A 310 16.78 -2.59 29.61
C HIS A 310 15.26 -2.50 29.76
N LEU A 311 14.81 -1.99 30.91
CA LEU A 311 13.40 -1.97 31.32
C LEU A 311 12.46 -1.43 30.22
N LEU A 312 12.81 -0.30 29.59
CA LEU A 312 11.95 0.33 28.59
C LEU A 312 11.77 -0.55 27.34
N THR A 313 12.86 -1.13 26.83
CA THR A 313 12.82 -2.02 25.67
C THR A 313 12.10 -3.33 25.99
N PHE A 314 12.28 -3.87 27.20
CA PHE A 314 11.57 -5.06 27.66
C PHE A 314 10.07 -4.80 27.74
N LEU A 315 9.66 -3.68 28.34
CA LEU A 315 8.25 -3.31 28.45
C LEU A 315 7.63 -3.06 27.07
N GLN A 316 8.34 -2.39 26.17
CA GLN A 316 7.90 -2.20 24.78
C GLN A 316 7.68 -3.54 24.08
N GLN A 317 8.60 -4.49 24.22
CA GLN A 317 8.45 -5.83 23.66
C GLN A 317 7.24 -6.54 24.26
N LEU A 318 7.07 -6.51 25.58
CA LEU A 318 5.92 -7.12 26.25
C LEU A 318 4.59 -6.52 25.75
N ILE A 319 4.50 -5.20 25.59
CA ILE A 319 3.29 -4.55 25.06
C ILE A 319 3.08 -4.95 23.59
N PHE A 320 4.15 -4.94 22.79
CA PHE A 320 4.09 -5.24 21.36
C PHE A 320 3.66 -6.69 21.09
N TYR A 321 4.23 -7.67 21.79
CA TYR A 321 3.85 -9.09 21.67
C TYR A 321 2.55 -9.43 22.41
N GLY A 322 2.33 -8.80 23.56
CA GLY A 322 1.17 -9.08 24.41
C GLY A 322 -0.14 -8.60 23.80
N THR A 323 -0.15 -7.48 23.07
CA THR A 323 -1.40 -6.90 22.53
C THR A 323 -2.20 -7.84 21.61
N PRO A 324 -1.64 -8.41 20.52
CA PRO A 324 -2.39 -9.33 19.67
C PRO A 324 -2.74 -10.64 20.41
N LEU A 325 -1.86 -11.14 21.28
CA LEU A 325 -2.11 -12.32 22.10
C LEU A 325 -3.22 -12.09 23.13
N TYR A 326 -3.32 -10.90 23.71
CA TYR A 326 -4.33 -10.52 24.68
C TYR A 326 -5.72 -10.44 24.05
N VAL A 327 -5.83 -9.84 22.85
CA VAL A 327 -7.09 -9.82 22.09
C VAL A 327 -7.54 -11.26 21.79
N LEU A 328 -6.61 -12.14 21.43
CA LEU A 328 -6.90 -13.56 21.22
C LEU A 328 -7.29 -14.28 22.52
N ALA A 329 -6.61 -13.99 23.63
CA ALA A 329 -6.93 -14.55 24.93
C ALA A 329 -8.35 -14.16 25.39
N LEU A 330 -8.73 -12.89 25.27
CA LEU A 330 -10.09 -12.43 25.58
C LEU A 330 -11.15 -13.08 24.68
N PHE A 331 -10.84 -13.25 23.40
CA PHE A 331 -11.71 -13.97 22.47
C PHE A 331 -11.86 -15.43 22.92
N MET A 332 -10.75 -16.09 23.26
CA MET A 332 -10.75 -17.46 23.72
C MET A 332 -11.58 -17.61 25.00
N GLU A 333 -11.32 -16.81 26.03
CA GLU A 333 -12.04 -16.81 27.30
C GLU A 333 -13.56 -16.75 27.11
N LYS A 334 -14.01 -15.78 26.31
CA LYS A 334 -15.43 -15.54 26.09
C LYS A 334 -16.09 -16.63 25.25
N TRP A 335 -15.40 -17.16 24.24
CA TRP A 335 -16.00 -18.07 23.25
C TRP A 335 -15.70 -19.55 23.50
N SER A 336 -14.90 -19.85 24.52
CA SER A 336 -14.71 -21.19 25.08
C SER A 336 -15.52 -21.44 26.34
N SER A 337 -16.30 -20.46 26.83
CA SER A 337 -17.17 -20.62 28.01
C SER A 337 -18.40 -21.49 27.70
N GLU A 338 -19.04 -21.98 28.76
CA GLU A 338 -20.23 -22.83 28.69
C GLU A 338 -21.43 -22.15 28.01
N ASP A 339 -21.47 -20.82 27.98
CA ASP A 339 -22.54 -20.03 27.34
C ASP A 339 -22.66 -20.30 25.82
N HIS A 340 -21.60 -20.82 25.20
CA HIS A 340 -21.56 -21.14 23.78
C HIS A 340 -21.61 -22.64 23.48
N LEU A 341 -21.99 -23.48 24.46
CA LEU A 341 -22.13 -24.94 24.31
C LEU A 341 -23.03 -25.33 23.11
N SER A 342 -24.07 -24.54 22.84
CA SER A 342 -24.99 -24.75 21.72
C SER A 342 -24.29 -24.71 20.34
N VAL A 343 -23.22 -23.91 20.21
CA VAL A 343 -22.38 -23.89 19.00
C VAL A 343 -21.57 -25.18 18.92
N PHE A 344 -20.98 -25.62 20.03
CA PHE A 344 -20.19 -26.84 20.09
C PHE A 344 -20.99 -28.11 19.78
N ILE A 345 -22.24 -28.19 20.22
CA ILE A 345 -23.16 -29.30 19.93
C ILE A 345 -23.50 -29.39 18.44
N ARG A 346 -23.59 -28.24 17.75
CA ARG A 346 -23.95 -28.15 16.32
C ARG A 346 -22.78 -28.38 15.36
N ILE A 347 -21.55 -28.44 15.85
CA ILE A 347 -20.37 -28.68 15.00
C ILE A 347 -20.32 -30.16 14.58
N LYS A 348 -20.60 -30.42 13.30
CA LYS A 348 -20.53 -31.78 12.71
C LYS A 348 -19.18 -32.49 12.91
N HIS A 349 -18.07 -31.74 12.90
CA HIS A 349 -16.73 -32.29 13.09
C HIS A 349 -15.92 -31.46 14.08
N LYS A 350 -15.59 -32.03 15.23
CA LYS A 350 -14.85 -31.35 16.32
C LYS A 350 -13.51 -30.73 15.86
N LYS A 351 -12.86 -31.30 14.84
CA LYS A 351 -11.64 -30.76 14.19
C LYS A 351 -11.81 -29.37 13.57
N LYS A 352 -13.04 -28.97 13.22
CA LYS A 352 -13.30 -27.65 12.61
C LYS A 352 -13.14 -26.51 13.61
N TRP A 353 -13.33 -26.77 14.90
CA TRP A 353 -13.17 -25.76 15.94
C TRP A 353 -11.73 -25.25 16.08
N PRO A 354 -10.72 -26.09 16.38
CA PRO A 354 -9.35 -25.60 16.54
C PRO A 354 -8.82 -25.01 15.23
N ALA A 355 -9.21 -25.55 14.06
CA ALA A 355 -8.85 -24.99 12.77
C ALA A 355 -9.40 -23.56 12.57
N ALA A 356 -10.66 -23.31 12.96
CA ALA A 356 -11.27 -21.98 12.87
C ALA A 356 -10.63 -20.98 13.83
N VAL A 357 -10.26 -21.40 15.05
CA VAL A 357 -9.54 -20.56 16.02
C VAL A 357 -8.14 -20.22 15.50
N ILE A 358 -7.40 -21.22 15.01
CA ILE A 358 -6.04 -21.03 14.48
C ILE A 358 -6.04 -20.06 13.31
N LEU A 359 -6.94 -20.26 12.33
CA LEU A 359 -6.95 -19.43 11.12
C LEU A 359 -7.37 -17.98 11.41
N ASN A 360 -8.27 -17.76 12.38
CA ASN A 360 -8.59 -16.41 12.84
C ASN A 360 -7.42 -15.75 13.59
N GLY A 361 -6.67 -16.50 14.40
CA GLY A 361 -5.46 -16.01 15.06
C GLY A 361 -4.39 -15.57 14.07
N ILE A 362 -4.11 -16.40 13.06
CA ILE A 362 -3.20 -16.05 11.95
C ILE A 362 -3.67 -14.77 11.24
N GLY A 363 -4.99 -14.64 11.03
CA GLY A 363 -5.59 -13.44 10.45
C GLY A 363 -5.33 -12.16 11.26
N ILE A 364 -5.45 -12.20 12.60
CA ILE A 364 -5.08 -11.05 13.45
C ILE A 364 -3.61 -10.71 13.27
N HIS A 365 -2.72 -11.69 13.34
CA HIS A 365 -1.28 -11.43 13.26
C HIS A 365 -0.88 -10.80 11.93
N ALA A 366 -1.48 -11.25 10.82
CA ALA A 366 -1.27 -10.65 9.51
C ALA A 366 -1.68 -9.17 9.47
N VAL A 367 -2.83 -8.83 10.05
CA VAL A 367 -3.26 -7.42 10.11
C VAL A 367 -2.43 -6.61 11.11
N TYR A 368 -2.08 -7.17 12.26
CA TYR A 368 -1.27 -6.48 13.28
C TYR A 368 0.13 -6.14 12.77
N THR A 369 0.78 -7.10 12.09
CA THR A 369 2.06 -6.86 11.40
C THR A 369 1.89 -5.80 10.31
N ALA A 370 0.88 -5.92 9.44
CA ALA A 370 0.61 -4.91 8.41
C ALA A 370 0.36 -3.51 8.98
N LEU A 371 -0.41 -3.38 10.08
CA LEU A 371 -0.63 -2.12 10.79
C LEU A 371 0.67 -1.55 11.33
N THR A 372 1.53 -2.39 11.91
CA THR A 372 2.84 -1.96 12.45
C THR A 372 3.70 -1.35 11.34
N PHE A 373 3.88 -2.04 10.22
CA PHE A 373 4.63 -1.51 9.07
C PHE A 373 3.96 -0.27 8.47
N GLY A 374 2.63 -0.27 8.35
CA GLY A 374 1.87 0.87 7.87
C GLY A 374 2.08 2.12 8.73
N PHE A 375 2.04 1.99 10.05
CA PHE A 375 2.31 3.09 10.97
C PHE A 375 3.76 3.56 10.95
N LEU A 376 4.73 2.65 10.87
CA LEU A 376 6.14 3.01 10.72
C LEU A 376 6.35 3.90 9.48
N ILE A 377 5.78 3.51 8.33
CA ILE A 377 5.85 4.30 7.09
C ILE A 377 5.05 5.62 7.22
N MET A 378 3.86 5.59 7.82
CA MET A 378 3.03 6.77 7.99
C MET A 378 3.74 7.85 8.82
N TRP A 379 4.30 7.48 9.97
CA TRP A 379 5.04 8.42 10.82
C TRP A 379 6.32 8.90 10.17
N SER A 380 7.01 8.04 9.42
CA SER A 380 8.22 8.45 8.71
C SER A 380 7.93 9.50 7.63
N LEU A 381 6.79 9.38 6.94
CA LEU A 381 6.33 10.38 5.96
C LEU A 381 5.97 11.71 6.61
N LEU A 382 5.28 11.66 7.76
CA LEU A 382 4.87 12.85 8.52
C LEU A 382 6.07 13.62 9.08
N MET A 383 7.11 12.90 9.52
CA MET A 383 8.34 13.49 10.06
C MET A 383 9.39 13.78 8.96
N ASN A 384 9.03 13.64 7.68
CA ASN A 384 9.90 13.87 6.53
C ASN A 384 11.26 13.13 6.57
N LYS A 385 11.29 11.93 7.17
CA LYS A 385 12.50 11.09 7.23
C LYS A 385 12.87 10.59 5.83
N SER A 386 14.16 10.64 5.49
CA SER A 386 14.68 10.11 4.22
C SER A 386 14.69 8.58 4.22
N TRP A 387 14.50 7.95 3.05
CA TRP A 387 14.52 6.48 2.95
C TRP A 387 15.94 5.90 3.12
N THR A 388 16.96 6.65 2.70
CA THR A 388 18.37 6.23 2.67
C THR A 388 19.28 7.29 3.29
N ALA A 389 19.46 7.22 4.60
CA ALA A 389 20.58 7.86 5.30
C ALA A 389 21.02 6.91 6.40
N GLY A 390 22.08 6.13 6.15
CA GLY A 390 22.55 5.07 7.04
C GLY A 390 23.34 5.65 8.21
N THR A 391 22.67 5.91 9.33
CA THR A 391 23.35 6.24 10.58
C THR A 391 23.63 5.00 11.42
N LEU A 392 22.84 3.92 11.25
CA LEU A 392 23.09 2.62 11.85
C LEU A 392 23.73 1.68 10.82
N PRO A 393 24.80 0.94 11.17
CA PRO A 393 25.38 -0.06 10.28
C PRO A 393 24.36 -1.17 10.06
N VAL A 394 23.77 -1.18 8.88
CA VAL A 394 22.95 -2.29 8.39
C VAL A 394 23.93 -3.35 7.88
N PRO A 395 23.91 -4.61 8.37
CA PRO A 395 24.75 -5.66 7.83
C PRO A 395 24.54 -5.76 6.31
N ASP A 396 25.60 -6.02 5.54
CA ASP A 396 25.55 -6.08 4.05
C ASP A 396 24.51 -7.09 3.52
N THR A 397 24.04 -7.99 4.38
CA THR A 397 22.98 -8.95 4.13
C THR A 397 21.56 -8.35 4.19
N MET A 398 21.35 -7.20 4.85
CA MET A 398 20.06 -6.55 5.14
C MET A 398 19.68 -5.42 4.19
N GLY A 399 19.65 -5.68 2.88
CA GLY A 399 19.17 -4.72 1.87
C GLY A 399 17.67 -4.42 1.92
N ALA A 400 17.22 -3.40 1.18
CA ALA A 400 15.82 -2.94 1.11
C ALA A 400 14.78 -4.03 0.74
N GLY A 401 15.22 -5.13 0.11
CA GLY A 401 14.38 -6.29 -0.21
C GLY A 401 14.04 -7.19 0.98
N MET A 402 14.58 -6.95 2.18
CA MET A 402 14.37 -7.82 3.35
C MET A 402 13.14 -7.50 4.19
N TRP A 403 12.58 -6.30 4.11
CA TRP A 403 11.40 -5.93 4.91
C TRP A 403 10.20 -6.88 4.74
N PRO A 404 9.88 -7.38 3.53
CA PRO A 404 8.84 -8.40 3.37
C PRO A 404 9.16 -9.73 4.06
N VAL A 405 10.42 -10.18 4.00
CA VAL A 405 10.88 -11.41 4.66
C VAL A 405 10.82 -11.24 6.18
N PHE A 406 11.25 -10.08 6.69
CA PHE A 406 11.18 -9.76 8.10
C PHE A 406 9.73 -9.70 8.61
N ALA A 407 8.81 -9.10 7.83
CA ALA A 407 7.38 -9.10 8.14
C ALA A 407 6.80 -10.51 8.22
N LEU A 408 7.21 -11.41 7.31
CA LEU A 408 6.82 -12.81 7.32
C LEU A 408 7.34 -13.53 8.58
N LEU A 409 8.62 -13.37 8.91
CA LEU A 409 9.21 -13.94 10.12
C LEU A 409 8.48 -13.45 11.38
N LYS A 410 8.15 -12.15 11.45
CA LYS A 410 7.36 -11.59 12.55
C LYS A 410 5.98 -12.24 12.66
N MET A 411 5.28 -12.39 11.54
CA MET A 411 3.98 -13.08 11.52
C MET A 411 4.09 -14.53 12.01
N MET A 412 5.17 -15.24 11.65
CA MET A 412 5.43 -16.60 12.11
C MET A 412 5.70 -16.65 13.63
N GLU A 413 6.49 -15.72 14.16
CA GLU A 413 6.77 -15.59 15.59
C GLU A 413 5.49 -15.38 16.41
N PHE A 414 4.64 -14.42 16.02
CA PHE A 414 3.34 -14.21 16.66
C PHE A 414 2.47 -15.47 16.63
N SER A 415 2.45 -16.15 15.48
CA SER A 415 1.67 -17.38 15.30
C SER A 415 2.18 -18.52 16.18
N LEU A 416 3.49 -18.64 16.37
CA LEU A 416 4.09 -19.63 17.25
C LEU A 416 3.72 -19.36 18.71
N LEU A 417 3.86 -18.11 19.18
CA LEU A 417 3.47 -17.72 20.54
C LEU A 417 1.98 -17.95 20.80
N PHE A 418 1.12 -17.66 19.83
CA PHE A 418 -0.30 -17.95 19.94
C PHE A 418 -0.62 -19.44 19.98
N LEU A 419 0.06 -20.27 19.18
CA LEU A 419 -0.13 -21.72 19.25
C LEU A 419 0.34 -22.28 20.60
N ALA A 420 1.40 -21.73 21.18
CA ALA A 420 1.84 -22.07 22.53
C ALA A 420 0.78 -21.66 23.58
N LEU A 421 0.23 -20.45 23.47
CA LEU A 421 -0.88 -19.98 24.31
C LEU A 421 -2.10 -20.89 24.19
N PHE A 422 -2.47 -21.27 22.97
CA PHE A 422 -3.61 -22.13 22.70
C PHE A 422 -3.39 -23.54 23.27
N LEU A 423 -2.20 -24.10 23.11
CA LEU A 423 -1.84 -25.40 23.68
C LEU A 423 -1.89 -25.39 25.21
N LEU A 424 -1.32 -24.37 25.84
CA LEU A 424 -1.34 -24.20 27.30
C LEU A 424 -2.77 -24.01 27.81
N PHE A 425 -3.59 -23.25 27.11
CA PHE A 425 -5.02 -23.10 27.44
C PHE A 425 -5.74 -24.46 27.42
N LEU A 426 -5.51 -25.30 26.40
CA LEU A 426 -6.12 -26.63 26.32
C LEU A 426 -5.72 -27.55 27.48
N TRP A 427 -4.56 -27.31 28.10
CA TRP A 427 -4.04 -28.13 29.20
C TRP A 427 -4.43 -27.58 30.57
N LEU A 428 -4.26 -26.28 30.78
CA LEU A 428 -4.52 -25.62 32.06
C LEU A 428 -6.00 -25.33 32.28
N LYS A 429 -6.81 -25.30 31.21
CA LYS A 429 -8.20 -24.80 31.20
C LYS A 429 -8.34 -23.38 31.78
N ASN A 430 -7.24 -22.64 31.88
CA ASN A 430 -7.19 -21.27 32.37
C ASN A 430 -6.39 -20.40 31.40
N ILE A 431 -7.10 -19.49 30.72
CA ILE A 431 -6.54 -18.63 29.67
C ILE A 431 -5.62 -17.54 30.22
N THR A 432 -5.91 -17.03 31.42
CA THR A 432 -5.09 -15.98 32.04
C THR A 432 -3.73 -16.54 32.44
N ALA A 433 -3.70 -17.74 33.04
CA ALA A 433 -2.47 -18.45 33.35
C ALA A 433 -1.66 -18.78 32.08
N ALA A 434 -2.32 -19.26 31.02
CA ALA A 434 -1.67 -19.53 29.74
C ALA A 434 -1.05 -18.27 29.12
N TYR A 435 -1.78 -17.14 29.15
CA TYR A 435 -1.28 -15.85 28.67
C TYR A 435 -0.06 -15.39 29.46
N LEU A 436 -0.12 -15.42 30.79
CA LEU A 436 0.99 -15.01 31.65
C LEU A 436 2.23 -15.89 31.47
N LEU A 437 2.07 -17.20 31.27
CA LEU A 437 3.19 -18.11 31.00
C LEU A 437 3.88 -17.81 29.66
N VAL A 438 3.10 -17.55 28.60
CA VAL A 438 3.68 -17.19 27.28
C VAL A 438 4.36 -15.84 27.34
N MET A 439 3.77 -14.85 28.01
CA MET A 439 4.42 -13.55 28.22
C MET A 439 5.68 -13.68 29.09
N GLY A 440 5.64 -14.54 30.10
CA GLY A 440 6.78 -14.87 30.96
C GLY A 440 7.93 -15.54 30.21
N ALA A 441 7.69 -16.18 29.06
CA ALA A 441 8.75 -16.73 28.22
C ALA A 441 9.71 -15.64 27.68
N HIS A 442 9.29 -14.38 27.62
CA HIS A 442 10.18 -13.26 27.30
C HIS A 442 11.22 -12.99 28.41
N ALA A 443 10.91 -13.34 29.67
CA ALA A 443 11.86 -13.19 30.78
C ALA A 443 13.04 -14.17 30.67
N LEU A 444 12.89 -15.28 29.95
CA LEU A 444 14.01 -16.20 29.66
C LEU A 444 15.11 -15.52 28.85
N ASN A 445 14.80 -14.43 28.15
CA ASN A 445 15.78 -13.67 27.36
C ASN A 445 16.75 -12.85 28.22
N LEU A 446 16.43 -12.68 29.52
CA LEU A 446 17.28 -12.00 30.49
C LEU A 446 18.50 -12.83 30.89
N ILE A 447 18.48 -14.14 30.61
CA ILE A 447 19.53 -15.05 31.00
C ILE A 447 20.48 -15.25 29.81
N ALA A 448 21.77 -14.99 30.02
CA ALA A 448 22.80 -15.26 29.03
C ALA A 448 23.02 -16.78 28.90
N GLY A 449 22.58 -17.38 27.80
CA GLY A 449 22.81 -18.80 27.53
C GLY A 449 22.67 -19.14 26.04
N PRO A 450 23.59 -19.93 25.45
CA PRO A 450 23.59 -20.22 24.01
C PRO A 450 22.31 -20.94 23.55
N ALA A 451 21.74 -21.81 24.39
CA ALA A 451 20.47 -22.47 24.11
C ALA A 451 19.28 -21.50 24.08
N LEU A 452 19.35 -20.41 24.85
CA LEU A 452 18.28 -19.41 24.97
C LEU A 452 18.25 -18.45 23.77
N ALA A 453 19.32 -18.40 22.96
CA ALA A 453 19.31 -17.67 21.69
C ALA A 453 18.17 -18.12 20.77
N TYR A 454 17.81 -19.41 20.83
CA TYR A 454 16.74 -20.03 20.06
C TYR A 454 15.35 -19.95 20.70
N ASN A 455 15.18 -19.23 21.82
CA ASN A 455 13.87 -19.03 22.44
C ASN A 455 12.92 -18.36 21.42
N PRO A 456 11.78 -18.95 21.06
CA PRO A 456 10.87 -18.35 20.08
C PRO A 456 10.31 -17.00 20.53
N ALA A 457 10.24 -16.71 21.84
CA ALA A 457 9.80 -15.42 22.35
C ALA A 457 10.86 -14.34 22.13
N GLY A 458 10.66 -13.48 21.12
CA GLY A 458 11.61 -12.43 20.75
C GLY A 458 12.72 -12.91 19.80
N LEU A 459 12.55 -14.05 19.12
CA LEU A 459 13.53 -14.61 18.19
C LEU A 459 13.80 -13.70 16.98
N VAL A 460 12.76 -13.01 16.50
CA VAL A 460 12.85 -12.17 15.29
C VAL A 460 13.20 -10.72 15.68
N THR A 461 14.12 -10.52 16.61
CA THR A 461 14.65 -9.17 16.92
C THR A 461 15.95 -8.97 16.16
N VAL A 462 16.26 -7.73 15.75
CA VAL A 462 17.51 -7.46 15.02
C VAL A 462 18.72 -7.83 15.89
N SER A 463 18.66 -7.57 17.20
CA SER A 463 19.70 -7.96 18.16
C SER A 463 20.08 -9.45 18.08
N ARG A 464 19.09 -10.32 17.85
CA ARG A 464 19.32 -11.77 17.75
C ARG A 464 19.80 -12.21 16.40
N LEU A 465 19.29 -11.60 15.34
CA LEU A 465 19.76 -11.88 13.99
C LEU A 465 21.25 -11.55 13.87
N LEU A 466 21.69 -10.44 14.47
CA LEU A 466 23.10 -10.05 14.56
C LEU A 466 23.93 -11.07 15.37
N LEU A 467 23.42 -11.51 16.52
CA LEU A 467 24.11 -12.52 17.35
C LEU A 467 24.32 -13.86 16.60
N LEU A 468 23.33 -14.29 15.81
CA LEU A 468 23.38 -15.53 15.04
C LEU A 468 24.25 -15.40 13.77
N GLU A 469 24.35 -14.20 13.20
CA GLU A 469 25.20 -13.90 12.04
C GLU A 469 26.69 -14.03 12.39
N GLY A 470 27.07 -13.63 13.62
CA GLY A 470 28.43 -13.84 14.14
C GLY A 470 28.84 -15.31 14.32
N GLN A 471 27.92 -16.28 14.15
CA GLN A 471 28.19 -17.71 14.35
C GLN A 471 28.19 -18.55 13.07
N THR A 472 27.48 -18.16 12.00
CA THR A 472 27.32 -18.98 10.75
C THR A 472 26.88 -18.19 9.51
N VAL A 473 26.92 -18.83 8.33
CA VAL A 473 26.77 -18.22 6.97
C VAL A 473 25.32 -17.80 6.58
N SER A 474 24.29 -17.89 7.44
CA SER A 474 23.00 -17.16 7.23
C SER A 474 22.04 -17.27 8.42
N SER A 475 22.04 -16.24 9.28
CA SER A 475 21.17 -16.16 10.47
C SER A 475 19.66 -16.26 10.15
N LEU A 476 19.21 -15.72 9.03
CA LEU A 476 17.81 -15.73 8.60
C LEU A 476 17.27 -17.15 8.32
N ILE A 477 18.08 -18.01 7.70
CA ILE A 477 17.67 -19.39 7.37
C ILE A 477 17.51 -20.21 8.66
N GLN A 478 18.38 -19.99 9.65
CA GLN A 478 18.26 -20.66 10.95
C GLN A 478 16.99 -20.21 11.69
N VAL A 479 16.73 -18.91 11.77
CA VAL A 479 15.51 -18.41 12.41
C VAL A 479 14.26 -18.93 11.70
N PHE A 480 14.27 -18.93 10.36
CA PHE A 480 13.16 -19.48 9.58
C PHE A 480 12.95 -20.97 9.88
N THR A 481 14.00 -21.79 9.88
CA THR A 481 13.87 -23.24 10.15
C THR A 481 13.35 -23.51 11.56
N VAL A 482 13.84 -22.79 12.57
CA VAL A 482 13.36 -22.91 13.97
C VAL A 482 11.88 -22.56 14.08
N LEU A 483 11.44 -21.45 13.46
CA LEU A 483 10.04 -21.04 13.47
C LEU A 483 9.14 -22.05 12.72
N VAL A 484 9.55 -22.53 11.55
CA VAL A 484 8.79 -23.55 10.80
C VAL A 484 8.64 -24.83 11.61
N MET A 485 9.74 -25.36 12.15
CA MET A 485 9.72 -26.60 12.93
C MET A 485 8.90 -26.44 14.20
N GLY A 486 9.02 -25.29 14.89
CA GLY A 486 8.21 -24.96 16.07
C GLY A 486 6.71 -24.87 15.75
N LEU A 487 6.33 -24.24 14.65
CA LEU A 487 4.94 -24.18 14.18
C LEU A 487 4.40 -25.58 13.87
N ILE A 488 5.14 -26.42 13.15
CA ILE A 488 4.74 -27.79 12.81
C ILE A 488 4.54 -28.61 14.10
N LEU A 489 5.49 -28.53 15.03
CA LEU A 489 5.43 -29.23 16.31
C LEU A 489 4.21 -28.82 17.13
N LEU A 490 3.99 -27.51 17.31
CA LEU A 490 2.85 -27.00 18.09
C LEU A 490 1.51 -27.33 17.43
N LEU A 491 1.40 -27.25 16.09
CA LEU A 491 0.20 -27.67 15.38
C LEU A 491 -0.09 -29.16 15.60
N PHE A 492 0.95 -30.01 15.59
CA PHE A 492 0.81 -31.43 15.89
C PHE A 492 0.33 -31.66 17.35
N LEU A 493 0.93 -30.97 18.32
CA LEU A 493 0.56 -31.07 19.74
C LEU A 493 -0.87 -30.55 20.01
N VAL A 494 -1.26 -29.44 19.39
CA VAL A 494 -2.63 -28.91 19.45
C VAL A 494 -3.61 -29.91 18.83
N ARG A 495 -3.28 -30.48 17.68
CA ARG A 495 -4.09 -31.52 17.03
C ARG A 495 -4.25 -32.77 17.90
N ARG A 496 -3.26 -33.10 18.74
CA ARG A 496 -3.35 -34.22 19.69
C ARG A 496 -4.12 -33.85 20.95
N SER A 497 -4.05 -32.58 21.39
CA SER A 497 -4.57 -32.13 22.69
C SER A 497 -6.01 -31.64 22.65
N TYR A 498 -6.50 -31.10 21.51
CA TYR A 498 -7.86 -30.54 21.42
C TYR A 498 -9.00 -31.51 21.80
N PRO A 499 -8.91 -32.85 21.66
CA PRO A 499 -9.99 -33.73 22.09
C PRO A 499 -10.28 -33.64 23.58
N ARG A 500 -9.28 -33.32 24.41
CA ARG A 500 -9.40 -33.14 25.87
C ARG A 500 -10.32 -31.97 26.25
N PHE A 501 -10.52 -31.02 25.35
CA PHE A 501 -11.45 -29.91 25.58
C PHE A 501 -12.92 -30.35 25.48
N PHE A 502 -13.19 -31.45 24.77
CA PHE A 502 -14.54 -31.98 24.56
C PHE A 502 -14.85 -33.20 25.44
N GLN A 503 -13.97 -33.50 26.40
CA GLN A 503 -14.11 -34.51 27.44
C GLN A 503 -14.31 -33.77 28.76
#